data_AF-A0A2M9Q7C4-F1
#
_entry.id   AF-A0A2M9Q7C4-F1
#
_cell.length_a   1.000
_cell.length_b   1.000
_cell.length_c   1.000
_cell.angle_alpha   90.00
_cell.angle_beta   90.00
_cell.angle_gamma   90.00
#
_symmetry.space_group_name_H-M   'P 1'
#
loop_
_entity.id
_entity.type
_entity.pdbx_description
1 polymer ?
#
loop_
_entity_poly.entity_id
_entity_poly.type
_entity_poly.pdbx_seq_one_letter_code
_entity_poly.pdbx_strand_id
1 'polypeptide(L)' 'MSKVELIELNNDLLEGIGSYCLRSKKKSSGYLNKNEWLNNRFEEGLKYVQVIDNKKQVGFIEYTEAENSSRVVHAD' A
#
# COMPACT_ATOMS: atom_id res chain seq x y z
N MET A 1 -0.01 -4.45 -27.13
CA MET A 1 0.60 -4.06 -25.84
C MET A 1 -0.51 -3.99 -24.81
N SER A 2 -0.34 -4.58 -23.64
CA SER A 2 -1.34 -4.46 -22.57
C SER A 2 -1.30 -3.05 -21.99
N LYS A 3 -2.46 -2.55 -21.55
CA LYS A 3 -2.56 -1.22 -20.96
C LYS A 3 -2.29 -1.35 -19.47
N VAL A 4 -1.13 -0.84 -19.05
CA VAL A 4 -0.74 -0.76 -17.64
C VAL A 4 -1.12 0.63 -17.11
N GLU A 5 -1.81 0.66 -15.99
CA GLU A 5 -2.23 1.86 -15.27
C GLU A 5 -1.64 1.83 -13.85
N LEU A 6 -1.09 2.98 -13.43
CA LEU A 6 -0.52 3.18 -12.10
C LEU A 6 -1.45 4.11 -11.33
N ILE A 7 -1.98 3.61 -10.22
CA ILE A 7 -2.90 4.36 -9.36
C ILE A 7 -2.24 4.59 -8.02
N GLU A 8 -1.82 5.82 -7.75
CA GLU A 8 -1.38 6.22 -6.41
C GLU A 8 -2.59 6.29 -5.48
N LEU A 9 -2.52 5.56 -4.37
CA LEU A 9 -3.56 5.58 -3.36
C LEU A 9 -3.35 6.75 -2.39
N ASN A 10 -4.46 7.31 -1.96
CA ASN A 10 -4.58 8.18 -0.80
C ASN A 10 -5.60 7.55 0.17
N ASN A 11 -5.89 8.22 1.29
CA ASN A 11 -6.81 7.73 2.31
C ASN A 11 -8.21 7.41 1.72
N ASP A 12 -8.75 8.30 0.89
CA ASP A 12 -10.07 8.13 0.25
C ASP A 12 -10.11 6.90 -0.67
N LEU A 13 -9.09 6.75 -1.52
CA LEU A 13 -8.99 5.63 -2.46
C LEU A 13 -8.73 4.30 -1.72
N LEU A 14 -8.01 4.32 -0.60
CA LEU A 14 -7.72 3.13 0.18
C LEU A 14 -8.99 2.56 0.83
N GLU A 15 -9.93 3.40 1.29
CA GLU A 15 -11.20 2.94 1.86
C GLU A 15 -12.03 2.15 0.83
N GLY A 16 -12.06 2.60 -0.43
CA GLY A 16 -12.79 1.93 -1.50
C GLY A 16 -12.06 0.71 -2.08
N ILE A 17 -10.78 0.86 -2.39
CA ILE A 17 -9.99 -0.14 -3.14
C ILE A 17 -9.34 -1.16 -2.19
N GLY A 18 -8.82 -0.69 -1.06
CA GLY A 18 -8.07 -1.47 -0.09
C GLY A 18 -6.62 -1.74 -0.48
N SER A 19 -5.84 -2.26 0.47
CA SER A 19 -4.48 -2.74 0.20
C SER A 19 -4.48 -4.00 -0.69
N TYR A 20 -3.40 -4.20 -1.44
CA TYR A 20 -3.27 -5.35 -2.33
C TYR A 20 -3.24 -6.69 -1.57
N CYS A 21 -2.47 -6.72 -0.48
CA CYS A 21 -2.26 -7.92 0.32
C CYS A 21 -3.56 -8.33 1.03
N LEU A 22 -3.82 -9.64 1.10
CA LEU A 22 -4.98 -10.20 1.79
C LEU A 22 -6.35 -9.66 1.32
N ARG A 23 -6.44 -9.09 0.11
CA ARG A 23 -7.69 -8.55 -0.46
C ARG A 23 -8.85 -9.54 -0.54
N SER A 24 -8.57 -10.85 -0.59
CA SER A 24 -9.58 -11.92 -0.54
C SER A 24 -10.08 -12.23 0.87
N LYS A 25 -9.43 -11.69 1.91
CA LYS A 25 -9.73 -11.87 3.33
C LYS A 25 -9.89 -10.50 4.02
N LYS A 26 -10.83 -9.68 3.55
CA LYS A 26 -11.06 -8.30 4.04
C LYS A 26 -11.38 -8.19 5.53
N LYS A 27 -11.86 -9.27 6.17
CA LYS A 27 -12.14 -9.32 7.61
C LYS A 27 -10.99 -9.86 8.46
N SER A 28 -9.87 -10.23 7.84
CA SER A 28 -8.71 -10.71 8.57
C SER A 28 -8.04 -9.54 9.29
N SER A 29 -7.51 -9.80 10.48
CA SER A 29 -6.74 -8.81 11.24
C SER A 29 -5.59 -8.23 10.42
N GLY A 30 -4.89 -9.07 9.64
CA GLY A 30 -3.80 -8.61 8.77
C GLY A 30 -4.24 -7.58 7.72
N TYR A 31 -5.42 -7.76 7.11
CA TYR A 31 -5.95 -6.80 6.14
C TYR A 31 -6.38 -5.49 6.81
N LEU A 32 -7.08 -5.58 7.94
CA LEU A 32 -7.55 -4.41 8.69
C LEU A 32 -6.37 -3.59 9.21
N ASN A 33 -5.41 -4.24 9.88
CA ASN A 33 -4.23 -3.59 10.44
C ASN A 33 -3.36 -2.97 9.33
N LYS A 34 -3.24 -3.60 8.15
CA LYS A 34 -2.47 -3.03 7.04
C LYS A 34 -3.15 -1.78 6.48
N ASN A 35 -4.48 -1.76 6.33
CA ASN A 35 -5.17 -0.57 5.84
C ASN A 35 -5.10 0.59 6.85
N GLU A 36 -5.25 0.30 8.14
CA GLU A 36 -5.08 1.30 9.20
C GLU A 36 -3.66 1.86 9.21
N TRP A 37 -2.65 0.99 9.13
CA TRP A 37 -1.26 1.42 9.03
C TRP A 37 -1.00 2.28 7.79
N LEU A 38 -1.53 1.89 6.62
CA LEU A 38 -1.35 2.67 5.38
C LEU A 38 -1.96 4.07 5.49
N ASN A 39 -3.16 4.20 6.05
CA ASN A 39 -3.80 5.50 6.25
C ASN A 39 -2.92 6.45 7.08
N ASN A 40 -2.31 5.95 8.15
CA ASN A 40 -1.41 6.75 8.99
C ASN A 40 -0.11 7.10 8.25
N ARG A 41 0.45 6.17 7.48
CA ARG A 41 1.72 6.37 6.79
C ARG A 41 1.64 7.29 5.57
N PHE A 42 0.47 7.45 4.96
CA PHE A 42 0.29 8.40 3.87
C PHE A 42 0.58 9.84 4.32
N GLU A 43 0.19 10.20 5.55
CA GLU A 43 0.50 11.50 6.15
C GLU A 43 2.01 11.68 6.42
N GLU A 44 2.72 10.57 6.64
CA GLU A 44 4.18 10.54 6.84
C GLU A 44 4.97 10.42 5.52
N GLY A 45 4.32 10.58 4.36
CA GLY A 45 4.97 10.61 3.05
C GLY A 45 5.13 9.25 2.36
N LEU A 46 4.55 8.16 2.90
CA LEU A 46 4.51 6.88 2.18
C LEU A 46 3.69 7.02 0.90
N LYS A 47 4.25 6.54 -0.21
CA LYS A 47 3.58 6.41 -1.50
C LYS A 47 3.28 4.95 -1.76
N TYR A 48 2.00 4.67 -2.03
CA TYR A 48 1.51 3.34 -2.35
C TYR A 48 0.82 3.37 -3.71
N VAL A 49 1.42 2.70 -4.69
CA VAL A 49 0.94 2.70 -6.07
C VAL A 49 0.45 1.32 -6.45
N GLN A 50 -0.80 1.19 -6.84
CA GLN A 50 -1.33 -0.04 -7.41
C GLN A 50 -1.03 -0.14 -8.90
N VAL A 51 -0.63 -1.34 -9.34
CA VAL A 51 -0.38 -1.65 -10.74
C VAL A 51 -1.58 -2.42 -11.28
N ILE A 52 -2.27 -1.82 -12.24
CA ILE A 52 -3.42 -2.42 -12.93
C ILE A 52 -2.99 -2.76 -14.36
N ASP A 53 -3.11 -4.02 -14.75
CA ASP A 53 -2.92 -4.47 -16.12
C ASP A 53 -4.23 -5.06 -16.65
N ASN A 54 -4.75 -4.52 -17.76
CA ASN A 54 -6.02 -4.94 -18.35
C ASN A 54 -7.18 -5.02 -17.33
N LYS A 55 -7.36 -3.98 -16.51
CA LYS A 55 -8.37 -3.88 -15.42
C LYS A 55 -8.17 -4.85 -14.25
N LYS A 56 -7.10 -5.64 -14.23
CA LYS A 56 -6.75 -6.52 -13.12
C LYS A 56 -5.60 -5.92 -12.35
N GLN A 57 -5.76 -5.79 -11.03
CA GLN A 57 -4.64 -5.42 -10.18
C GLN A 57 -3.67 -6.60 -10.06
N VAL A 58 -2.44 -6.38 -10.53
CA VAL A 58 -1.36 -7.37 -10.67
C VAL A 58 -0.23 -7.17 -9.66
N GLY A 59 -0.18 -6.02 -8.99
CA GLY A 59 0.82 -5.74 -7.98
C GLY A 59 0.68 -4.36 -7.36
N PHE A 60 1.70 -3.97 -6.62
CA PHE A 60 1.83 -2.64 -6.02
C PHE A 60 3.30 -2.28 -5.84
N ILE A 61 3.57 -1.00 -5.67
CA ILE A 61 4.88 -0.43 -5.35
C ILE A 61 4.70 0.43 -4.10
N GLU A 62 5.55 0.22 -3.11
CA GLU A 62 5.65 1.04 -1.90
C GLU A 62 7.00 1.75 -1.90
N TYR A 63 7.00 3.06 -1.70
CA TYR A 63 8.21 3.84 -1.51
C TYR A 63 7.96 5.00 -0.56
N THR A 64 8.99 5.36 0.20
CA THR A 64 9.00 6.49 1.13
C THR A 64 10.43 7.00 1.23
N GLU A 65 10.63 8.14 1.88
CA GLU A 65 11.96 8.66 2.17
C GLU A 65 12.72 7.67 3.07
N ALA A 66 14.04 7.55 2.85
CA ALA A 66 14.85 6.56 3.55
C ALA A 66 14.79 6.71 5.09
N GLU A 67 14.69 7.95 5.54
CA GLU A 67 14.54 8.38 6.94
C GLU A 67 13.32 7.75 7.61
N ASN A 68 12.22 7.61 6.87
CA ASN A 68 10.95 7.06 7.35
C ASN A 68 10.83 5.53 7.15
N SER A 69 11.83 4.91 6.49
CA SER A 69 11.83 3.47 6.16
C SER A 69 12.83 2.65 6.97
N SER A 70 13.71 3.30 7.72
CA SER A 70 14.80 2.63 8.43
C SER A 70 14.66 2.80 9.94
N ARG A 71 15.00 1.75 10.68
CA ARG A 71 15.11 1.78 12.13
C ARG A 71 16.51 1.34 12.51
N VAL A 72 17.20 2.15 13.31
CA VAL A 72 18.48 1.75 13.90
C VAL A 72 18.23 0.56 14.83
N VAL A 73 18.94 -0.54 14.61
CA VAL A 73 18.97 -1.68 15.52
C VAL A 73 20.32 -1.67 16.21
N HIS A 74 20.31 -1.39 17.52
CA HIS A 74 21.48 -1.63 18.35
C HIS A 74 21.59 -3.14 18.58
N ALA A 75 22.69 -3.73 18.15
CA ALA A 75 23.03 -5.11 18.47
C ALA A 75 23.86 -5.11 19.75
N ASP A 76 23.41 -5.86 20.76
CA ASP A 76 24.16 -6.17 21.99
C ASP A 76 25.18 -7.29 21.75
#